data_AF-W7DS24-F1
#
_entry.id   AF-W7DS24-F1
#
_cell.length_a   1.000
_cell.length_b   1.000
_cell.length_c   1.000
_cell.angle_alpha   90.00
_cell.angle_beta   90.00
_cell.angle_gamma   90.00
#
_symmetry.space_group_name_H-M   'P 1'
#
loop_
_entity.id
_entity.type
_entity.pdbx_description
1 polymer ?
#
loop_
_entity_poly.entity_id
_entity_poly.type
_entity_poly.pdbx_seq_one_letter_code
_entity_poly.pdbx_strand_id
1 'polypeptide(L)'
;MKAIERYVFFFGLGYHFFKLGSLLDSSFFFIVSIFLCVYLSLRDQLFLVLFMIMCLTFVYVTLIEQQNKSSLRPGEIQLDATIESKFKIDGDKMQFVSSYKDEKILVTYQIKTKAEKASFQKVKLGTSFTAVASLEQPSPNRNDFQFNYQTYLKRAGIHYIAKASNIELGSVKHPTFFQRVENLRHAIIQYIDRTFNSEITPYIAALLVGEKGLFDEQIFSQYQKLGVVHLLAISGLHVNLFVSLFYSVLLRFGITRETSRIILLFFNPCLCALSRF
;
A
#
# COMPACT_ATOMS: atom_id res chain seq x y z
N MET A 1 -38.60 10.18 0.19
CA MET A 1 -38.65 9.10 1.21
C MET A 1 -38.94 7.73 0.58
N LYS A 2 -40.03 7.54 -0.17
CA LYS A 2 -40.39 6.25 -0.82
C LYS A 2 -39.37 5.68 -1.82
N ALA A 3 -38.51 6.50 -2.43
CA ALA A 3 -37.45 6.04 -3.33
C ALA A 3 -36.26 5.44 -2.56
N ILE A 4 -35.87 6.06 -1.44
CA ILE A 4 -34.74 5.64 -0.60
C ILE A 4 -34.99 4.30 0.07
N GLU A 5 -36.20 4.06 0.56
CA GLU A 5 -36.58 2.75 1.12
C GLU A 5 -36.58 1.64 0.05
N ARG A 6 -36.96 1.96 -1.20
CA ARG A 6 -36.82 1.02 -2.32
C ARG A 6 -35.34 0.74 -2.61
N TYR A 7 -34.47 1.76 -2.60
CA TYR A 7 -33.03 1.59 -2.84
C TYR A 7 -32.37 0.67 -1.79
N VAL A 8 -32.70 0.83 -0.50
CA VAL A 8 -32.15 -0.01 0.58
C VAL A 8 -32.66 -1.46 0.48
N PHE A 9 -33.94 -1.64 0.14
CA PHE A 9 -34.54 -2.97 0.00
C PHE A 9 -33.92 -3.78 -1.15
N PHE A 10 -33.70 -3.17 -2.32
CA PHE A 10 -33.10 -3.86 -3.48
C PHE A 10 -31.61 -4.14 -3.30
N PHE A 11 -30.85 -3.24 -2.67
CA PHE A 11 -29.43 -3.46 -2.38
C PHE A 11 -29.24 -4.58 -1.33
N GLY A 12 -30.11 -4.61 -0.32
CA GLY A 12 -30.16 -5.69 0.67
C GLY A 12 -30.52 -7.04 0.06
N LEU A 13 -31.47 -7.07 -0.88
CA LEU A 13 -31.82 -8.28 -1.63
C LEU A 13 -30.63 -8.78 -2.46
N GLY A 14 -29.97 -7.90 -3.22
CA GLY A 14 -28.80 -8.25 -4.03
C GLY A 14 -27.64 -8.84 -3.22
N TYR A 15 -27.38 -8.30 -2.02
CA TYR A 15 -26.39 -8.84 -1.09
C TYR A 15 -26.78 -10.22 -0.56
N HIS A 16 -28.05 -10.44 -0.21
CA HIS A 16 -28.55 -11.74 0.23
C HIS A 16 -28.50 -12.79 -0.88
N PHE A 17 -28.80 -12.43 -2.13
CA PHE A 17 -28.68 -13.32 -3.28
C PHE A 17 -27.24 -13.63 -3.65
N PHE A 18 -26.31 -12.67 -3.52
CA PHE A 18 -24.87 -12.90 -3.70
C PHE A 18 -24.33 -13.92 -2.68
N LYS A 19 -24.85 -13.90 -1.45
CA LYS A 19 -24.47 -14.85 -0.40
C LYS A 19 -25.12 -16.23 -0.57
N LEU A 20 -26.28 -16.32 -1.22
CA LEU A 20 -26.99 -17.57 -1.54
C LEU A 20 -26.45 -18.28 -2.79
N GLY A 21 -25.64 -17.59 -3.60
CA GLY A 21 -25.06 -18.08 -4.87
C GLY A 21 -23.96 -19.14 -4.72
N SER A 22 -23.80 -19.78 -3.56
CA SER A 22 -22.89 -20.92 -3.39
C SER A 22 -23.46 -22.24 -3.93
N LEU A 23 -24.67 -22.25 -4.50
CA LEU A 23 -25.35 -23.45 -5.00
C LEU A 23 -25.92 -23.34 -6.44
N LEU A 24 -25.87 -22.17 -7.08
CA LEU A 24 -26.35 -21.97 -8.46
C LEU A 24 -25.41 -21.00 -9.21
N ASP A 25 -25.18 -21.26 -10.50
CA ASP A 25 -24.27 -20.52 -11.38
C ASP A 25 -24.38 -19.00 -11.20
N SER A 26 -23.31 -18.40 -10.65
CA SER A 26 -23.20 -16.97 -10.30
C SER A 26 -23.35 -16.03 -11.50
N SER A 27 -23.18 -16.56 -12.71
CA SER A 27 -23.37 -15.85 -13.98
C SER A 27 -24.84 -15.52 -14.26
N PHE A 28 -25.80 -16.36 -13.86
CA PHE A 28 -27.23 -16.14 -14.14
C PHE A 28 -27.79 -14.95 -13.36
N PHE A 29 -27.50 -14.86 -12.06
CA PHE A 29 -27.96 -13.76 -11.20
C PHE A 29 -27.33 -12.42 -11.59
N PHE A 30 -26.09 -12.42 -12.09
CA PHE A 30 -25.44 -11.21 -12.61
C PHE A 30 -26.14 -10.69 -13.87
N ILE A 31 -26.53 -11.58 -14.78
CA ILE A 31 -27.28 -11.23 -15.99
C ILE A 31 -28.68 -10.70 -15.64
N VAL A 32 -29.40 -11.33 -14.71
CA VAL A 32 -30.72 -10.86 -14.26
C VAL A 32 -30.63 -9.50 -13.57
N SER A 33 -29.58 -9.25 -12.77
CA SER A 33 -29.31 -7.95 -12.16
C SER A 33 -29.03 -6.88 -13.21
N ILE A 34 -28.26 -7.19 -14.26
CA ILE A 34 -28.02 -6.30 -15.40
C ILE A 34 -29.33 -5.97 -16.13
N PHE A 35 -30.18 -6.96 -16.43
CA PHE A 35 -31.45 -6.75 -17.11
C PHE A 35 -32.44 -5.91 -16.27
N LEU A 36 -32.53 -6.17 -14.97
CA LEU A 36 -33.35 -5.38 -14.05
C LEU A 36 -32.82 -3.94 -13.94
N CYS A 37 -31.50 -3.78 -13.89
CA CYS A 37 -30.83 -2.49 -13.96
C CYS A 37 -31.21 -1.74 -15.24
N VAL A 38 -31.02 -2.33 -16.42
CA VAL A 38 -31.37 -1.70 -17.71
C VAL A 38 -32.86 -1.35 -17.79
N TYR A 39 -33.75 -2.22 -17.31
CA TYR A 39 -35.19 -1.97 -17.25
C TYR A 39 -35.56 -0.76 -16.38
N LEU A 40 -34.93 -0.61 -15.22
CA LEU A 40 -35.12 0.56 -14.35
C LEU A 40 -34.42 1.82 -14.89
N SER A 41 -33.35 1.65 -15.66
CA SER A 41 -32.56 2.69 -16.33
C SER A 41 -33.28 3.41 -17.46
N LEU A 42 -34.24 2.73 -18.10
CA LEU A 42 -35.08 3.30 -19.16
C LEU A 42 -36.03 4.40 -18.64
N ARG A 43 -36.09 4.64 -17.33
CA ARG A 43 -36.96 5.63 -16.70
C ARG A 43 -36.21 6.84 -16.12
N ASP A 44 -34.91 6.73 -15.85
CA ASP A 44 -34.11 7.77 -15.17
C ASP A 44 -32.65 7.78 -15.66
N GLN A 45 -32.19 8.93 -16.16
CA GLN A 45 -30.84 9.11 -16.71
C GLN A 45 -29.74 8.86 -15.68
N LEU A 46 -30.00 9.10 -14.39
CA LEU A 46 -29.04 8.85 -13.31
C LEU A 46 -28.67 7.37 -13.19
N PHE A 47 -29.64 6.48 -13.39
CA PHE A 47 -29.43 5.04 -13.29
C PHE A 47 -28.54 4.52 -14.43
N LEU A 48 -28.66 5.11 -15.62
CA LEU A 48 -27.83 4.78 -16.77
C LEU A 48 -26.36 5.14 -16.51
N VAL A 49 -26.12 6.31 -15.92
CA VAL A 49 -24.77 6.75 -15.53
C VAL A 49 -24.17 5.81 -14.47
N LEU A 50 -24.91 5.46 -13.42
CA LEU A 50 -24.44 4.54 -12.38
C LEU A 50 -24.14 3.13 -12.92
N PHE A 51 -24.99 2.63 -13.83
CA PHE A 51 -24.78 1.35 -14.49
C PHE A 51 -23.52 1.35 -15.37
N MET A 52 -23.30 2.42 -16.15
CA MET A 52 -22.09 2.58 -16.96
C MET A 52 -20.82 2.63 -16.11
N ILE A 53 -20.85 3.33 -14.97
CA ILE A 53 -19.74 3.35 -14.01
C ILE A 53 -19.49 1.93 -13.47
N MET A 54 -20.53 1.21 -13.07
CA MET A 54 -20.40 -0.17 -12.60
C MET A 54 -19.78 -1.08 -13.67
N CYS A 55 -20.25 -1.02 -14.92
CA CYS A 55 -19.69 -1.78 -16.03
C CYS A 55 -18.22 -1.44 -16.28
N LEU A 56 -17.87 -0.14 -16.29
CA LEU A 56 -16.49 0.31 -16.47
C LEU A 56 -15.58 -0.20 -15.35
N THR A 57 -16.02 -0.12 -14.09
CA THR A 57 -15.25 -0.67 -12.96
C THR A 57 -15.11 -2.18 -13.03
N PHE A 58 -16.14 -2.90 -13.45
CA PHE A 58 -16.08 -4.36 -13.63
C PHE A 58 -15.08 -4.74 -14.73
N VAL A 59 -15.16 -4.11 -15.90
CA VAL A 59 -14.21 -4.30 -17.00
C VAL A 59 -12.79 -4.00 -16.52
N TYR A 60 -12.59 -2.85 -15.86
CA TYR A 60 -11.30 -2.46 -15.30
C TYR A 60 -10.73 -3.51 -14.33
N VAL A 61 -11.53 -4.01 -13.39
CA VAL A 61 -11.12 -5.05 -12.43
C VAL A 61 -10.77 -6.36 -13.14
N THR A 62 -11.57 -6.78 -14.12
CA THR A 62 -11.27 -8.02 -14.88
C THR A 62 -10.00 -7.92 -15.70
N LEU A 63 -9.69 -6.75 -16.28
CA LEU A 63 -8.45 -6.52 -17.00
C LEU A 63 -7.23 -6.61 -16.08
N ILE A 64 -7.31 -6.03 -14.87
CA ILE A 64 -6.25 -6.14 -13.87
C ILE A 64 -6.05 -7.59 -13.44
N GLU A 65 -7.13 -8.33 -13.17
CA GLU A 65 -7.02 -9.72 -12.73
C GLU A 65 -6.43 -10.63 -13.81
N GLN A 66 -6.72 -10.35 -15.10
CA GLN A 66 -6.11 -11.08 -16.21
C GLN A 66 -4.60 -10.80 -16.34
N GLN A 67 -4.17 -9.57 -16.09
CA GLN A 67 -2.74 -9.21 -16.03
C GLN A 67 -2.05 -9.76 -14.78
N ASN A 68 -2.81 -10.06 -13.72
CA ASN A 68 -2.30 -10.60 -12.47
C ASN A 68 -2.05 -12.11 -12.52
N LYS A 69 -1.33 -12.56 -13.54
CA LYS A 69 -0.87 -13.95 -13.71
C LYS A 69 0.64 -13.97 -13.75
N SER A 70 1.23 -14.93 -13.03
CA SER A 70 2.67 -15.12 -13.01
C SER A 70 3.11 -16.14 -14.07
N SER A 71 4.24 -15.86 -14.71
CA SER A 71 4.95 -16.74 -15.63
C SER A 71 6.07 -17.54 -14.93
N LEU A 72 6.35 -17.24 -13.66
CA LEU A 72 7.41 -17.88 -12.88
C LEU A 72 7.02 -19.31 -12.48
N ARG A 73 8.05 -20.12 -12.19
CA ARG A 73 7.90 -21.52 -11.76
C ARG A 73 8.66 -21.75 -10.45
N PRO A 74 8.13 -22.59 -9.55
CA PRO A 74 8.84 -22.94 -8.33
C PRO A 74 10.15 -23.67 -8.63
N GLY A 75 11.18 -23.41 -7.83
CA GLY A 75 12.51 -23.99 -8.01
C GLY A 75 13.64 -23.06 -7.56
N GLU A 76 14.87 -23.55 -7.62
CA GLU A 76 16.05 -22.75 -7.33
C GLU A 76 16.38 -21.83 -8.50
N ILE A 77 16.55 -20.54 -8.21
CA ILE A 77 16.87 -19.52 -9.19
C ILE A 77 17.98 -18.60 -8.68
N GLN A 78 18.78 -18.11 -9.61
CA GLN A 78 19.65 -16.97 -9.38
C GLN A 78 18.86 -15.70 -9.70
N LEU A 79 18.59 -14.90 -8.68
CA LEU A 79 17.95 -13.60 -8.77
C LEU A 79 19.00 -12.55 -9.14
N ASP A 80 18.76 -11.82 -10.22
CA ASP A 80 19.31 -10.48 -10.45
C ASP A 80 18.11 -9.55 -10.55
N ALA A 81 17.90 -8.77 -9.50
CA ALA A 81 16.66 -8.05 -9.29
C ALA A 81 16.90 -6.71 -8.59
N THR A 82 15.87 -5.86 -8.55
CA THR A 82 15.96 -4.52 -7.96
C THR A 82 15.01 -4.41 -6.78
N ILE A 83 15.52 -3.87 -5.66
CA ILE A 83 14.74 -3.66 -4.44
C ILE A 83 13.70 -2.56 -4.70
N GLU A 84 12.42 -2.92 -4.59
CA GLU A 84 11.30 -1.99 -4.80
C GLU A 84 10.73 -1.44 -3.49
N SER A 85 10.79 -2.21 -2.41
CA SER A 85 10.22 -1.81 -1.12
C SER A 85 11.24 -1.79 0.01
N LYS A 86 10.90 -1.04 1.08
CA LYS A 86 11.63 -1.06 2.35
C LYS A 86 11.75 -2.49 2.89
N PHE A 87 12.88 -2.75 3.55
CA PHE A 87 13.09 -3.96 4.33
C PHE A 87 12.21 -3.93 5.58
N LYS A 88 11.31 -4.90 5.71
CA LYS A 88 10.66 -5.24 6.97
C LYS A 88 11.56 -6.23 7.69
N ILE A 89 12.20 -5.80 8.77
CA ILE A 89 13.08 -6.63 9.59
C ILE A 89 12.34 -6.95 10.88
N ASP A 90 12.12 -8.24 11.12
CA ASP A 90 11.50 -8.78 12.32
C ASP A 90 12.46 -9.80 12.94
N GLY A 91 13.11 -9.42 14.05
CA GLY A 91 14.25 -10.14 14.62
C GLY A 91 15.40 -10.29 13.62
N ASP A 92 15.65 -11.53 13.23
CA ASP A 92 16.67 -11.94 12.25
C ASP A 92 16.09 -12.16 10.85
N LYS A 93 14.76 -12.09 10.68
CA LYS A 93 14.10 -12.28 9.39
C LYS A 93 13.92 -10.94 8.69
N MET A 94 14.41 -10.85 7.47
CA MET A 94 14.27 -9.69 6.60
C MET A 94 13.36 -10.02 5.42
N GLN A 95 12.41 -9.14 5.12
CA GLN A 95 11.49 -9.26 4.00
C GLN A 95 11.45 -7.97 3.18
N PHE A 96 11.44 -8.10 1.86
CA PHE A 96 11.28 -6.96 0.95
C PHE A 96 10.69 -7.43 -0.39
N VAL A 97 10.03 -6.51 -1.09
CA VAL A 97 9.51 -6.75 -2.44
C VAL A 97 10.58 -6.37 -3.44
N SER A 98 10.76 -7.24 -4.41
CA SER A 98 11.68 -7.08 -5.52
C SER A 98 10.96 -7.31 -6.84
N SER A 99 11.41 -6.65 -7.90
CA SER A 99 10.96 -6.94 -9.27
C SER A 99 11.97 -7.82 -9.99
N TYR A 100 11.51 -8.97 -10.46
CA TYR A 100 12.26 -9.94 -11.24
C TYR A 100 11.48 -10.31 -12.49
N LYS A 101 12.06 -10.08 -13.68
CA LYS A 101 11.41 -10.28 -14.99
C LYS A 101 10.02 -9.60 -15.08
N ASP A 102 9.94 -8.35 -14.63
CA ASP A 102 8.71 -7.54 -14.58
C ASP A 102 7.60 -8.08 -13.65
N GLU A 103 7.90 -9.07 -12.81
CA GLU A 103 7.00 -9.59 -11.80
C GLU A 103 7.47 -9.26 -10.38
N LYS A 104 6.51 -8.96 -9.50
CA LYS A 104 6.80 -8.72 -8.08
C LYS A 104 6.93 -10.03 -7.33
N ILE A 105 8.04 -10.17 -6.62
CA ILE A 105 8.32 -11.29 -5.73
C ILE A 105 8.61 -10.78 -4.32
N LEU A 106 8.18 -11.55 -3.32
CA LEU A 106 8.54 -11.27 -1.93
C LEU A 106 9.82 -12.03 -1.60
N VAL A 107 10.92 -11.31 -1.40
CA VAL A 107 12.19 -11.89 -0.98
C VAL A 107 12.22 -11.98 0.55
N THR A 108 12.55 -13.15 1.07
CA THR A 108 12.79 -13.41 2.49
C THR A 108 14.22 -13.88 2.68
N TYR A 109 14.93 -13.28 3.64
CA TYR A 109 16.31 -13.60 3.99
C TYR A 109 16.49 -13.65 5.49
N GLN A 110 17.37 -14.51 5.98
CA GLN A 110 17.75 -14.58 7.39
C GLN A 110 19.10 -13.90 7.58
N ILE A 111 19.10 -12.81 8.35
CA ILE A 111 20.29 -12.04 8.68
C ILE A 111 21.16 -12.86 9.61
N LYS A 112 22.45 -13.00 9.31
CA LYS A 112 23.39 -13.81 10.09
C LYS A 112 24.14 -12.98 11.12
N THR A 113 24.40 -11.71 10.85
CA THR A 113 25.21 -10.86 11.73
C THR A 113 24.62 -9.46 11.96
N LYS A 114 24.95 -8.85 13.10
CA LYS A 114 24.56 -7.46 13.41
C LYS A 114 25.16 -6.45 12.43
N ALA A 115 26.37 -6.71 11.93
CA ALA A 115 27.03 -5.87 10.93
C ALA A 115 26.26 -5.85 9.59
N GLU A 116 25.76 -7.02 9.19
CA GLU A 116 24.93 -7.20 8.01
C GLU A 116 23.56 -6.51 8.17
N LYS A 117 22.95 -6.55 9.36
CA LYS A 117 21.74 -5.77 9.65
C LYS A 117 21.96 -4.27 9.42
N ALA A 118 23.10 -3.74 9.85
CA ALA A 118 23.43 -2.33 9.69
C ALA A 118 23.73 -1.94 8.23
N SER A 119 24.26 -2.85 7.41
CA SER A 119 24.46 -2.59 5.97
C SER A 119 23.12 -2.53 5.24
N PHE A 120 22.21 -3.47 5.48
CA PHE A 120 20.88 -3.48 4.86
C PHE A 120 20.02 -2.27 5.23
N GLN A 121 20.14 -1.75 6.45
CA GLN A 121 19.43 -0.53 6.86
C GLN A 121 19.87 0.73 6.10
N LYS A 122 21.06 0.72 5.49
CA LYS A 122 21.60 1.85 4.71
C LYS A 122 21.34 1.73 3.21
N VAL A 123 20.78 0.61 2.77
CA VAL A 123 20.51 0.36 1.35
C VAL A 123 19.37 1.25 0.87
N LYS A 124 19.58 1.89 -0.29
CA LYS A 124 18.57 2.71 -0.95
C LYS A 124 17.66 1.84 -1.81
N LEU A 125 16.40 2.23 -1.94
CA LEU A 125 15.50 1.63 -2.92
C LEU A 125 16.00 1.92 -4.34
N GLY A 126 15.81 0.95 -5.24
CA GLY A 126 16.42 0.96 -6.57
C GLY A 126 17.82 0.32 -6.63
N THR A 127 18.35 -0.17 -5.50
CA THR A 127 19.60 -0.95 -5.49
C THR A 127 19.37 -2.32 -6.13
N SER A 128 20.23 -2.70 -7.09
CA SER A 128 20.23 -4.05 -7.63
C SER A 128 20.88 -5.03 -6.66
N PHE A 129 20.49 -6.29 -6.67
CA PHE A 129 21.13 -7.33 -5.89
C PHE A 129 21.14 -8.65 -6.64
N THR A 130 22.13 -9.47 -6.32
CA THR A 130 22.24 -10.85 -6.76
C THR A 130 22.00 -11.79 -5.58
N ALA A 131 21.19 -12.83 -5.77
CA ALA A 131 20.89 -13.80 -4.72
C ALA A 131 20.63 -15.19 -5.30
N VAL A 132 21.03 -16.22 -4.56
CA VAL A 132 20.53 -17.58 -4.81
C VAL A 132 19.30 -17.77 -3.93
N ALA A 133 18.16 -18.11 -4.54
CA ALA A 133 16.91 -18.25 -3.82
C ALA A 133 16.08 -19.43 -4.30
N SER A 134 15.38 -20.07 -3.38
CA SER A 134 14.31 -21.02 -3.71
C SER A 134 13.00 -20.26 -3.86
N LEU A 135 12.39 -20.36 -5.03
CA LEU A 135 11.09 -19.77 -5.33
C LEU A 135 9.99 -20.75 -4.93
N GLU A 136 9.13 -20.31 -4.01
CA GLU A 136 8.02 -21.10 -3.49
C GLU A 136 6.70 -20.33 -3.63
N GLN A 137 5.61 -21.05 -3.87
CA GLN A 137 4.29 -20.46 -3.86
C GLN A 137 3.81 -20.26 -2.41
N PRO A 138 3.19 -19.11 -2.05
CA PRO A 138 2.61 -18.93 -0.74
C PRO A 138 1.58 -20.02 -0.44
N SER A 139 1.66 -20.61 0.74
CA SER A 139 0.71 -21.65 1.16
C SER A 139 -0.70 -21.08 1.31
N PRO A 140 -1.75 -21.82 0.91
CA PRO A 140 -3.13 -21.41 1.13
C PRO A 140 -3.44 -21.39 2.63
N ASN A 141 -4.51 -20.66 2.99
CA ASN A 141 -5.06 -20.72 4.33
C ASN A 141 -5.51 -22.14 4.67
N ARG A 142 -5.21 -22.61 5.89
CA ARG A 142 -5.66 -23.92 6.37
C ARG A 142 -7.10 -23.91 6.88
N ASN A 143 -7.68 -22.72 7.08
CA ASN A 143 -9.03 -22.50 7.57
C ASN A 143 -9.66 -21.34 6.78
N ASP A 144 -10.89 -21.52 6.29
CA ASP A 144 -11.59 -20.60 5.39
C ASP A 144 -11.87 -19.23 6.01
N PHE A 145 -12.05 -19.15 7.34
CA PHE A 145 -12.35 -17.89 8.05
C PHE A 145 -11.09 -17.19 8.59
N GLN A 146 -9.90 -17.74 8.33
CA GLN A 146 -8.65 -17.11 8.72
C GLN A 146 -8.12 -16.19 7.61
N PHE A 147 -7.24 -15.28 8.02
CA PHE A 147 -6.52 -14.43 7.07
C PHE A 147 -5.79 -15.27 6.01
N ASN A 148 -6.15 -15.07 4.74
CA ASN A 148 -5.51 -15.76 3.62
C ASN A 148 -4.32 -14.95 3.10
N TYR A 149 -3.12 -15.35 3.51
CA TYR A 149 -1.88 -14.70 3.11
C TYR A 149 -1.59 -14.81 1.61
N GLN A 150 -1.95 -15.94 0.97
CA GLN A 150 -1.80 -16.14 -0.46
C GLN A 150 -2.66 -15.15 -1.25
N THR A 151 -3.94 -15.00 -0.88
CA THR A 151 -4.83 -14.01 -1.51
C THR A 151 -4.35 -12.58 -1.26
N TYR A 152 -3.87 -12.29 -0.06
CA TYR A 152 -3.29 -10.98 0.26
C TYR A 152 -2.10 -10.66 -0.67
N LEU A 153 -1.14 -11.57 -0.82
CA LEU A 153 0.00 -11.40 -1.71
C LEU A 153 -0.42 -11.29 -3.18
N LYS A 154 -1.36 -12.13 -3.63
CA LYS A 154 -1.90 -12.08 -4.99
C LYS A 154 -2.52 -10.71 -5.30
N ARG A 155 -3.28 -10.13 -4.38
CA ARG A 155 -3.84 -8.77 -4.52
C ARG A 155 -2.76 -7.68 -4.60
N ALA A 156 -1.60 -7.91 -3.98
CA ALA A 156 -0.43 -7.04 -4.11
C ALA A 156 0.38 -7.28 -5.39
N GLY A 157 -0.07 -8.19 -6.27
CA GLY A 157 0.64 -8.60 -7.49
C GLY A 157 1.80 -9.56 -7.24
N ILE A 158 1.89 -10.14 -6.03
CA ILE A 158 2.98 -11.03 -5.62
C ILE A 158 2.46 -12.48 -5.65
N HIS A 159 3.04 -13.30 -6.52
CA HIS A 159 2.64 -14.69 -6.68
C HIS A 159 3.58 -15.69 -6.01
N TYR A 160 4.82 -15.28 -5.78
CA TYR A 160 5.88 -16.14 -5.28
C TYR A 160 6.69 -15.48 -4.16
N ILE A 161 7.20 -16.33 -3.26
CA ILE A 161 8.13 -15.97 -2.20
C ILE A 161 9.47 -16.57 -2.56
N ALA A 162 10.50 -15.73 -2.62
CA ALA A 162 11.87 -16.16 -2.85
C ALA A 162 12.61 -16.22 -1.50
N LYS A 163 12.97 -17.43 -1.06
CA LYS A 163 13.80 -17.64 0.13
C LYS A 163 15.27 -17.57 -0.27
N ALA A 164 15.90 -16.43 -0.03
CA ALA A 164 17.29 -16.19 -0.38
C ALA A 164 18.23 -16.86 0.66
N SER A 165 19.29 -17.51 0.19
CA SER A 165 20.36 -18.08 1.01
C SER A 165 21.55 -17.13 1.19
N ASN A 166 21.77 -16.26 0.20
CA ASN A 166 22.75 -15.18 0.20
C ASN A 166 22.16 -13.98 -0.58
N ILE A 167 22.55 -12.77 -0.20
CA ILE A 167 22.22 -11.53 -0.90
C ILE A 167 23.49 -10.71 -1.04
N GLU A 168 23.88 -10.43 -2.28
CA GLU A 168 24.97 -9.54 -2.63
C GLU A 168 24.39 -8.25 -3.22
N LEU A 169 24.70 -7.14 -2.58
CA LEU A 169 24.21 -5.82 -2.98
C LEU A 169 25.08 -5.25 -4.10
N GLY A 170 24.42 -4.82 -5.18
CA GLY A 170 25.03 -4.10 -6.28
C GLY A 170 24.87 -2.58 -6.14
N SER A 171 24.88 -1.90 -7.29
CA SER A 171 24.74 -0.44 -7.35
C SER A 171 23.27 0.00 -7.45
N VAL A 172 23.02 1.26 -7.12
CA VAL A 172 21.72 1.90 -7.32
C VAL A 172 21.47 2.07 -8.83
N LYS A 173 20.48 1.36 -9.37
CA LYS A 173 19.96 1.59 -10.73
C LYS A 173 19.06 2.83 -10.73
N HIS A 174 18.44 3.17 -11.86
CA HIS A 174 17.56 4.34 -11.97
C HIS A 174 16.32 4.20 -11.05
N PRO A 175 16.25 4.91 -9.90
CA PRO A 175 15.13 4.74 -9.00
C PRO A 175 13.93 5.52 -9.53
N THR A 176 12.75 4.91 -9.42
CA THR A 176 11.47 5.54 -9.80
C THR A 176 11.18 6.75 -8.91
N PHE A 177 10.27 7.64 -9.34
CA PHE A 177 9.88 8.81 -8.55
C PHE A 177 9.45 8.43 -7.12
N PHE A 178 8.60 7.40 -6.98
CA PHE A 178 8.17 6.89 -5.67
C PHE A 178 9.34 6.35 -4.83
N GLN A 179 10.28 5.64 -5.44
CA GLN A 179 11.48 5.16 -4.75
C GLN A 179 12.37 6.33 -4.28
N ARG A 180 12.44 7.44 -5.04
CA ARG A 180 13.16 8.64 -4.61
C ARG A 180 12.49 9.32 -3.41
N VAL A 181 11.16 9.44 -3.41
CA VAL A 181 10.40 9.99 -2.27
C VAL A 181 10.62 9.14 -1.02
N GLU A 182 10.57 7.82 -1.16
CA GLU A 182 10.81 6.90 -0.04
C GLU A 182 12.27 6.93 0.44
N ASN A 183 13.25 7.04 -0.48
CA ASN A 183 14.65 7.26 -0.13
C ASN A 183 14.86 8.58 0.63
N LEU A 184 14.18 9.66 0.23
CA LEU A 184 14.19 10.94 0.95
C LEU A 184 13.60 10.78 2.36
N ARG A 185 12.46 10.09 2.47
CA ARG A 185 11.82 9.77 3.76
C ARG A 185 12.78 9.03 4.69
N HIS A 186 13.47 8.02 4.16
CA HIS A 186 14.50 7.30 4.90
C HIS A 186 15.66 8.20 5.36
N ALA A 187 16.11 9.12 4.51
CA ALA A 187 17.14 10.08 4.88
C ALA A 187 16.67 11.01 6.01
N ILE A 188 15.40 11.46 5.98
CA ILE A 188 14.79 12.25 7.05
C ILE A 188 14.76 11.46 8.37
N ILE A 189 14.35 10.19 8.34
CA ILE A 189 14.32 9.34 9.54
C ILE A 189 15.72 9.16 10.11
N GLN A 190 16.72 8.87 9.27
CA GLN A 190 18.11 8.74 9.71
C GLN A 190 18.68 10.05 10.26
N TYR A 191 18.24 11.19 9.74
CA TYR A 191 18.61 12.49 10.27
C TYR A 191 18.00 12.69 11.67
N ILE A 192 16.69 12.46 11.83
CA ILE A 192 16.00 12.55 13.12
C ILE A 192 16.68 11.66 14.16
N ASP A 193 16.96 10.39 13.81
CA ASP A 193 17.59 9.41 14.70
C ASP A 193 19.00 9.80 15.15
N ARG A 194 19.75 10.56 14.34
CA ARG A 194 21.07 11.08 14.70
C ARG A 194 21.03 12.39 15.47
N THR A 195 19.98 13.19 15.30
CA THR A 195 19.86 14.53 15.88
C THR A 195 19.17 14.51 17.24
N PHE A 196 18.20 13.62 17.44
CA PHE A 196 17.40 13.55 18.66
C PHE A 196 17.71 12.29 19.48
N ASN A 197 17.35 12.31 20.75
CA ASN A 197 17.50 11.15 21.63
C ASN A 197 16.47 10.06 21.30
N SER A 198 16.76 8.82 21.71
CA SER A 198 15.92 7.65 21.43
C SER A 198 14.49 7.76 21.98
N GLU A 199 14.28 8.57 23.02
CA GLU A 199 12.95 8.78 23.61
C GLU A 199 12.05 9.65 22.72
N ILE A 200 12.58 10.69 22.09
CA ILE A 200 11.78 11.67 21.33
C ILE A 200 11.71 11.30 19.84
N THR A 201 12.73 10.59 19.31
CA THR A 201 12.82 10.17 17.90
C THR A 201 11.54 9.50 17.38
N PRO A 202 10.90 8.54 18.07
CA PRO A 202 9.67 7.90 17.60
C PRO A 202 8.51 8.89 17.39
N TYR A 203 8.40 9.89 18.27
CA TYR A 203 7.36 10.92 18.19
C TYR A 203 7.58 11.85 16.99
N ILE A 204 8.79 12.36 16.82
CA ILE A 204 9.13 13.26 15.71
C ILE A 204 8.97 12.53 14.37
N ALA A 205 9.45 11.28 14.27
CA ALA A 205 9.34 10.48 13.06
C ALA A 205 7.88 10.18 12.70
N ALA A 206 7.03 9.88 13.68
CA ALA A 206 5.60 9.67 13.45
C ALA A 206 4.88 10.96 13.02
N LEU A 207 5.20 12.11 13.62
CA LEU A 207 4.56 13.39 13.31
C LEU A 207 5.00 13.98 11.97
N LEU A 208 6.27 13.84 11.59
CA LEU A 208 6.81 14.45 10.37
C LEU A 208 6.66 13.57 9.13
N VAL A 209 6.84 12.26 9.27
CA VAL A 209 6.92 11.32 8.14
C VAL A 209 6.08 10.05 8.32
N GLY A 210 5.23 10.00 9.35
CA GLY A 210 4.28 8.91 9.57
C GLY A 210 4.92 7.60 10.03
N GLU A 211 6.20 7.59 10.42
CA GLU A 211 6.91 6.36 10.79
C GLU A 211 6.58 5.96 12.25
N LYS A 212 5.64 5.04 12.40
CA LYS A 212 5.22 4.48 13.70
C LYS A 212 6.06 3.29 14.15
N GLY A 213 6.85 2.70 13.26
CA GLY A 213 7.64 1.49 13.54
C GLY A 213 8.81 1.68 14.50
N LEU A 214 9.07 2.92 14.94
CA LEU A 214 10.12 3.23 15.92
C LEU A 214 9.62 3.21 17.38
N PHE A 215 8.30 3.13 17.60
CA PHE A 215 7.77 3.00 18.95
C PHE A 215 8.06 1.61 19.53
N ASP A 216 8.43 1.58 20.80
CA ASP A 216 8.40 0.34 21.56
C ASP A 216 6.95 -0.18 21.67
N GLU A 217 6.80 -1.50 21.58
CA GLU A 217 5.49 -2.16 21.54
C GLU A 217 4.69 -1.88 22.81
N GLN A 218 5.36 -1.79 23.97
CA GLN A 218 4.72 -1.45 25.24
C GLN A 218 4.14 -0.04 25.22
N ILE A 219 4.93 0.95 24.78
CA ILE A 219 4.50 2.35 24.69
C ILE A 219 3.36 2.47 23.67
N PHE A 220 3.52 1.88 22.49
CA PHE A 220 2.48 1.91 21.46
C PHE A 220 1.15 1.31 21.95
N SER A 221 1.21 0.20 22.70
CA SER A 221 0.04 -0.43 23.32
C SER A 221 -0.64 0.49 24.35
N GLN A 222 0.11 1.28 25.11
CA GLN A 222 -0.46 2.26 26.04
C GLN A 222 -1.25 3.35 25.30
N TYR A 223 -0.70 3.91 24.23
CA TYR A 223 -1.42 4.89 23.39
C TYR A 223 -2.69 4.29 22.77
N GLN A 224 -2.65 3.02 22.38
CA GLN A 224 -3.81 2.30 21.87
C GLN A 224 -4.88 2.12 22.95
N LYS A 225 -4.51 1.69 24.16
CA LYS A 225 -5.42 1.52 25.30
C LYS A 225 -6.07 2.84 25.75
N LEU A 226 -5.32 3.94 25.68
CA LEU A 226 -5.81 5.28 25.98
C LEU A 226 -6.68 5.87 24.85
N GLY A 227 -6.81 5.20 23.70
CA GLY A 227 -7.59 5.68 22.56
C GLY A 227 -6.96 6.85 21.80
N VAL A 228 -5.73 7.25 22.15
CA VAL A 228 -5.04 8.42 21.60
C VAL A 228 -4.00 8.09 20.52
N VAL A 229 -3.94 6.84 20.06
CA VAL A 229 -3.03 6.41 18.97
C VAL A 229 -3.21 7.22 17.68
N HIS A 230 -4.38 7.80 17.46
CA HIS A 230 -4.67 8.67 16.33
C HIS A 230 -3.86 9.99 16.37
N LEU A 231 -3.40 10.43 17.54
CA LEU A 231 -2.49 11.58 17.66
C LEU A 231 -1.10 11.27 17.09
N LEU A 232 -0.68 10.00 17.14
CA LEU A 232 0.55 9.50 16.54
C LEU A 232 0.41 9.20 15.05
N ALA A 233 -0.79 9.34 14.49
CA ALA A 233 -1.00 9.33 13.05
C ALA A 233 -0.98 10.77 12.53
N ILE A 234 -0.43 10.95 11.33
CA ILE A 234 -0.59 12.21 10.62
C ILE A 234 -2.09 12.40 10.39
N SER A 235 -2.64 13.47 10.96
CA SER A 235 -4.07 13.78 10.94
C SER A 235 -4.33 14.94 9.99
N GLY A 236 -5.60 15.17 9.66
CA GLY A 236 -6.00 16.35 8.89
C GLY A 236 -5.59 17.67 9.55
N LEU A 237 -5.46 17.68 10.89
CA LEU A 237 -4.98 18.85 11.63
C LEU A 237 -3.49 19.13 11.36
N HIS A 238 -2.64 18.10 11.41
CA HIS A 238 -1.21 18.24 11.14
C HIS A 238 -0.97 18.77 9.72
N VAL A 239 -1.65 18.19 8.72
CA VAL A 239 -1.57 18.66 7.33
C VAL A 239 -2.05 20.10 7.22
N ASN A 240 -3.19 20.44 7.82
CA ASN A 240 -3.75 21.78 7.75
C ASN A 240 -2.81 22.83 8.39
N LEU A 241 -2.16 22.49 9.51
CA LEU A 241 -1.17 23.36 10.15
C LEU A 241 0.03 23.61 9.22
N PHE A 242 0.60 22.56 8.64
CA PHE A 242 1.71 22.68 7.69
C PHE A 242 1.34 23.50 6.46
N VAL A 243 0.18 23.23 5.86
CA VAL A 243 -0.34 23.96 4.69
C VAL A 243 -0.57 25.43 5.02
N SER A 244 -1.15 25.73 6.19
CA SER A 244 -1.43 27.10 6.63
C SER A 244 -0.15 27.89 6.92
N LEU A 245 0.84 27.25 7.56
CA LEU A 245 2.15 27.85 7.80
C LEU A 245 2.86 28.13 6.49
N PHE A 246 2.91 27.15 5.58
CA PHE A 246 3.57 27.30 4.29
C PHE A 246 2.88 28.37 3.43
N TYR A 247 1.55 28.40 3.40
CA TYR A 247 0.78 29.46 2.76
C TYR A 247 1.15 30.85 3.31
N SER A 248 1.20 30.99 4.64
CA SER A 248 1.55 32.25 5.30
C SER A 248 2.97 32.72 4.95
N VAL A 249 3.91 31.78 4.85
CA VAL A 249 5.29 32.06 4.43
C VAL A 249 5.34 32.54 2.97
N LEU A 250 4.63 31.88 2.05
CA LEU A 250 4.57 32.30 0.64
C LEU A 250 4.04 33.73 0.50
N LEU A 251 2.97 34.08 1.24
CA LEU A 251 2.43 35.43 1.24
C LEU A 251 3.43 36.46 1.79
N ARG A 252 4.21 36.10 2.81
CA ARG A 252 5.23 36.98 3.40
C ARG A 252 6.37 37.27 2.42
N PHE A 253 6.65 36.36 1.49
CA PHE A 253 7.59 36.56 0.38
C PHE A 253 6.99 37.35 -0.81
N GLY A 254 5.76 37.87 -0.68
CA GLY A 254 5.12 38.68 -1.71
C GLY A 254 4.49 37.88 -2.84
N ILE A 255 4.33 36.56 -2.68
CA ILE A 255 3.63 35.73 -3.67
C ILE A 255 2.12 36.01 -3.57
N THR A 256 1.45 36.13 -4.71
CA THR A 256 0.00 36.39 -4.75
C THR A 256 -0.79 35.19 -4.24
N ARG A 257 -1.98 35.46 -3.68
CA ARG A 257 -2.86 34.41 -3.12
C ARG A 257 -3.17 33.29 -4.13
N GLU A 258 -3.41 33.64 -5.39
CA GLU A 258 -3.72 32.65 -6.43
C GLU A 258 -2.51 31.79 -6.77
N THR A 259 -1.32 32.39 -6.93
CA THR A 259 -0.09 31.62 -7.17
C THR A 259 0.25 30.72 -5.99
N SER A 260 0.09 31.19 -4.74
CA SER A 260 0.28 30.36 -3.56
C SER A 260 -0.67 29.16 -3.50
N ARG A 261 -1.95 29.33 -3.88
CA ARG A 261 -2.92 28.22 -3.96
C ARG A 261 -2.54 27.20 -5.03
N ILE A 262 -2.08 27.65 -6.20
CA ILE A 262 -1.61 26.78 -7.27
C ILE A 262 -0.39 25.98 -6.80
N ILE A 263 0.59 26.63 -6.16
CA ILE A 263 1.77 25.96 -5.59
C ILE A 263 1.33 24.89 -4.58
N LEU A 264 0.41 25.22 -3.68
CA LEU A 264 -0.11 24.27 -2.68
C LEU A 264 -0.85 23.09 -3.29
N LEU A 265 -1.60 23.30 -4.37
CA LEU A 265 -2.31 22.24 -5.08
C LEU A 265 -1.35 21.18 -5.62
N PHE A 266 -0.19 21.58 -6.14
CA PHE A 266 0.85 20.66 -6.58
C PHE A 266 1.71 20.12 -5.44
N PHE A 267 1.87 20.88 -4.36
CA PHE A 267 2.68 20.48 -3.20
C PHE A 267 1.99 19.44 -2.31
N ASN A 268 0.67 19.53 -2.12
CA ASN A 268 -0.08 18.65 -1.22
C ASN A 268 0.04 17.15 -1.58
N PRO A 269 -0.08 16.72 -2.85
CA PRO A 269 0.17 15.33 -3.23
C PRO A 269 1.57 14.85 -2.86
N CYS A 270 2.59 15.71 -2.99
CA CYS A 270 3.96 15.38 -2.60
C CYS A 270 4.08 15.21 -1.08
N LEU A 271 3.43 16.07 -0.29
CA LEU A 271 3.38 15.94 1.17
C LEU A 271 2.72 14.62 1.57
N CYS A 272 1.58 14.28 0.95
CA CYS A 272 0.88 13.02 1.18
C CYS A 272 1.73 11.79 0.82
N ALA A 273 2.48 11.87 -0.28
CA ALA A 273 3.38 10.78 -0.69
C ALA A 273 4.53 10.57 0.30
N LEU A 274 5.02 11.63 0.93
CA LEU A 274 6.08 11.56 1.95
C LEU A 274 5.56 11.03 3.29
N SER A 275 4.34 11.41 3.69
CA SER A 275 3.74 11.09 4.98
C SER A 275 3.12 9.69 5.08
N ARG A 276 3.02 8.97 3.95
CA ARG A 276 2.50 7.59 3.85
C ARG A 276 1.20 7.41 4.65
N PHE A 277 0.15 8.09 4.19
CA PHE A 277 -1.22 7.90 4.67
C PHE A 277 -1.74 6.47 4.42
#